data_AF-A0A285RF58-F1
#
_entry.id   AF-A0A285RF58-F1
#
_cell.length_a   1.000
_cell.length_b   1.000
_cell.length_c   1.000
_cell.angle_alpha   90.00
_cell.angle_beta   90.00
_cell.angle_gamma   90.00
#
_symmetry.space_group_name_H-M   'P 1'
#
loop_
_entity.id
_entity.type
_entity.pdbx_description
1 polymer ?
#
loop_
_entity_poly.entity_id
_entity_poly.type
_entity_poly.pdbx_seq_one_letter_code
_entity_poly.pdbx_strand_id
1 'polypeptide(L)'
;MKDLDLSASLALSAGHRMPWQSALLRMLRLIIDSYRAPDRDGWSRSLRLAQVHWGEDRGALVFSDLARVLEEMRKARHSPFGFGAAQGEAATHGPTRHEALFLQTIRLQYAGLGAQADAVAHLLCECNETAAYLAAVRKLAHRLR
;
A
#
# COMPACT_ATOMS: atom_id res chain seq x y z
N MET A 1 16.81 -12.40 22.84
CA MET A 1 15.64 -12.50 21.95
C MET A 1 14.58 -11.58 22.55
N LYS A 2 14.44 -10.35 22.03
CA LYS A 2 13.56 -9.34 22.62
C LYS A 2 12.13 -9.74 22.29
N ASP A 3 11.27 -9.85 23.31
CA ASP A 3 9.86 -10.20 23.14
C ASP A 3 9.22 -9.36 22.04
N LEU A 4 8.86 -10.01 20.94
CA LEU A 4 7.98 -9.44 19.95
C LEU A 4 6.68 -9.15 20.69
N ASP A 5 6.35 -7.88 20.89
CA ASP A 5 5.06 -7.49 21.45
C ASP A 5 3.96 -7.86 20.43
N LEU A 6 3.51 -9.11 20.56
CA LEU A 6 2.45 -9.70 19.76
C LEU A 6 1.12 -9.01 20.04
N SER A 7 0.94 -8.36 21.20
CA SER A 7 -0.31 -7.72 21.59
C SER A 7 -0.60 -6.45 20.78
N ALA A 8 0.39 -5.58 20.59
CA ALA A 8 0.28 -4.41 19.72
C ALA A 8 0.12 -4.80 18.24
N SER A 9 0.81 -5.87 17.83
CA SER A 9 0.70 -6.43 16.47
C SER A 9 -0.69 -6.99 16.19
N LEU A 10 -1.29 -7.67 17.19
CA LEU A 10 -2.66 -8.18 17.13
C LEU A 10 -3.70 -7.05 17.17
N ALA A 11 -3.50 -6.00 17.97
CA ALA A 11 -4.39 -4.84 18.02
C ALA A 11 -4.42 -4.05 16.69
N LEU A 12 -3.29 -3.92 16.01
CA LEU A 12 -3.24 -3.35 14.66
C LEU A 12 -3.77 -4.32 13.59
N SER A 13 -3.72 -5.64 13.83
CA SER A 13 -4.40 -6.60 12.96
C SER A 13 -5.94 -6.59 13.15
N ALA A 14 -6.41 -6.20 14.33
CA ALA A 14 -7.81 -6.15 14.70
C ALA A 14 -8.49 -4.83 14.28
N GLY A 15 -9.05 -4.81 13.06
CA GLY A 15 -10.22 -4.00 12.72
C GLY A 15 -10.09 -2.47 12.61
N HIS A 16 -9.05 -1.82 13.14
CA HIS A 16 -8.93 -0.36 13.06
C HIS A 16 -8.44 0.07 11.66
N ARG A 17 -9.38 0.33 10.75
CA ARG A 17 -9.08 0.91 9.44
C ARG A 17 -8.50 2.31 9.64
N MET A 18 -7.31 2.54 9.10
CA MET A 18 -6.74 3.89 9.11
C MET A 18 -7.58 4.80 8.21
N PRO A 19 -7.75 6.10 8.53
CA PRO A 19 -8.57 7.02 7.73
C PRO A 19 -8.17 7.07 6.24
N TRP A 20 -6.87 6.91 5.97
CA TRP A 20 -6.29 6.90 4.62
C TRP A 20 -6.41 5.56 3.88
N GLN A 21 -6.74 4.46 4.55
CA GLN A 21 -6.59 3.11 4.00
C GLN A 21 -7.45 2.87 2.76
N SER A 22 -8.69 3.35 2.79
CA SER A 22 -9.63 3.21 1.66
C SER A 22 -9.18 4.03 0.45
N ALA A 23 -8.69 5.26 0.66
CA ALA A 23 -8.18 6.11 -0.41
C ALA A 23 -6.94 5.50 -1.05
N LEU A 24 -6.00 5.03 -0.23
CA LEU A 24 -4.75 4.41 -0.69
C LEU A 24 -5.01 3.11 -1.47
N LEU A 25 -5.93 2.26 -1.01
CA LEU A 25 -6.33 1.05 -1.72
C LEU A 25 -6.97 1.37 -3.08
N ARG A 26 -7.81 2.40 -3.14
CA ARG A 26 -8.43 2.82 -4.40
C ARG A 26 -7.41 3.39 -5.38
N MET A 27 -6.46 4.19 -4.90
CA MET A 27 -5.33 4.69 -5.68
C MET A 27 -4.47 3.54 -6.24
N LEU A 28 -4.10 2.58 -5.38
CA LEU A 28 -3.36 1.38 -5.75
C LEU A 28 -4.04 0.66 -6.93
N ARG A 29 -5.34 0.38 -6.80
CA ARG A 29 -6.11 -0.30 -7.85
C ARG A 29 -6.17 0.51 -9.14
N LEU A 30 -6.36 1.83 -9.07
CA LEU A 30 -6.36 2.71 -10.25
C LEU A 30 -5.02 2.67 -10.98
N ILE A 31 -3.90 2.76 -10.25
CA ILE A 31 -2.56 2.70 -10.82
C ILE A 31 -2.34 1.33 -11.48
N ILE A 32 -2.64 0.23 -10.78
CA ILE A 32 -2.41 -1.11 -11.34
C ILE A 32 -3.30 -1.37 -12.58
N ASP A 33 -4.57 -0.96 -12.55
CA ASP A 33 -5.50 -1.14 -13.68
C ASP A 33 -5.02 -0.38 -14.94
N SER A 34 -4.33 0.75 -14.78
CA SER A 34 -3.79 1.51 -15.91
C SER A 34 -2.71 0.78 -16.70
N TYR A 35 -2.00 -0.19 -16.10
CA TYR A 35 -1.07 -1.04 -16.85
C TYR A 35 -1.79 -2.04 -17.76
N ARG A 36 -3.05 -2.37 -17.46
CA ARG A 36 -3.87 -3.29 -18.26
C ARG A 36 -4.72 -2.56 -19.30
N ALA A 37 -5.16 -1.35 -18.96
CA ALA A 37 -6.04 -0.52 -19.78
C ALA A 37 -5.64 0.95 -19.66
N PRO A 38 -4.64 1.40 -20.44
CA PRO A 38 -4.09 2.76 -20.36
C PRO A 38 -5.12 3.86 -20.63
N ASP A 39 -6.13 3.55 -21.46
CA ASP A 39 -7.27 4.40 -21.83
C ASP A 39 -8.18 4.77 -20.64
N ARG A 40 -8.02 4.11 -19.49
CA ARG A 40 -8.82 4.38 -18.28
C ARG A 40 -8.26 5.50 -17.40
N ASP A 41 -7.13 6.10 -17.79
CA ASP A 41 -6.47 7.23 -17.10
C ASP A 41 -6.22 6.98 -15.61
N GLY A 42 -5.92 5.73 -15.23
CA GLY A 42 -5.80 5.33 -13.82
C GLY A 42 -4.78 6.16 -13.03
N TRP A 43 -3.66 6.54 -13.65
CA TRP A 43 -2.66 7.44 -13.08
C TRP A 43 -3.24 8.82 -12.73
N SER A 44 -3.82 9.52 -13.71
CA SER A 44 -4.41 10.85 -13.52
C SER A 44 -5.55 10.84 -12.50
N ARG A 45 -6.37 9.78 -12.52
CA ARG A 45 -7.47 9.60 -11.58
C ARG A 45 -6.97 9.33 -10.16
N SER A 46 -5.88 8.57 -10.03
CA SER A 46 -5.23 8.31 -8.74
C SER A 46 -4.60 9.58 -8.15
N LEU A 47 -3.94 10.40 -8.98
CA LEU A 47 -3.40 11.70 -8.55
C LEU A 47 -4.52 12.63 -8.06
N ARG A 48 -5.60 12.77 -8.85
CA ARG A 48 -6.75 13.60 -8.46
C ARG A 48 -7.39 13.11 -7.16
N LEU A 49 -7.53 11.79 -6.99
CA LEU A 49 -8.04 11.21 -5.75
C LEU A 49 -7.13 11.55 -4.55
N ALA A 50 -5.81 11.53 -4.74
CA ALA A 50 -4.87 11.93 -3.71
C ALA A 50 -5.01 13.40 -3.34
N GLN A 51 -5.12 14.29 -4.34
CA GLN A 51 -5.28 15.72 -4.11
C GLN A 51 -6.59 16.06 -3.39
N VAL A 52 -7.69 15.36 -3.70
CA VAL A 52 -8.96 15.51 -2.98
C VAL A 52 -8.84 15.08 -1.51
N HIS A 53 -8.06 14.04 -1.21
CA HIS A 53 -7.99 13.48 0.15
C HIS A 53 -6.93 14.15 1.04
N TRP A 54 -5.78 14.56 0.49
CA TRP A 54 -4.66 15.14 1.24
C TRP A 54 -4.36 16.62 0.92
N GLY A 55 -5.09 17.23 -0.02
CA GLY A 55 -4.77 18.55 -0.58
C GLY A 55 -3.80 18.46 -1.77
N GLU A 56 -3.67 19.55 -2.53
CA GLU A 56 -2.96 19.56 -3.81
C GLU A 56 -1.49 19.14 -3.70
N ASP A 57 -0.71 19.83 -2.86
CA ASP A 57 0.73 19.58 -2.71
C ASP A 57 1.02 18.24 -2.04
N ARG A 58 0.38 17.97 -0.90
CA ARG A 58 0.58 16.74 -0.15
C ARG A 58 0.05 15.53 -0.91
N GLY A 59 -1.07 15.68 -1.61
CA GLY A 59 -1.65 14.64 -2.46
C GLY A 59 -0.72 14.23 -3.59
N ALA A 60 -0.05 15.18 -4.24
CA ALA A 60 0.97 14.88 -5.26
C ALA A 60 2.15 14.07 -4.68
N LEU A 61 2.59 14.41 -3.46
CA LEU A 61 3.66 13.67 -2.77
C LEU A 61 3.21 12.25 -2.38
N VAL A 62 2.00 12.08 -1.84
CA VAL A 62 1.44 10.76 -1.50
C VAL A 62 1.31 9.89 -2.74
N PHE A 63 0.82 10.45 -3.85
CA PHE A 63 0.73 9.75 -5.13
C PHE A 63 2.10 9.32 -5.63
N SER A 64 3.09 10.22 -5.65
CA SER A 64 4.45 9.91 -6.10
C SER A 64 5.10 8.84 -5.24
N ASP A 65 4.96 8.91 -3.91
CA ASP A 65 5.54 7.92 -3.01
C ASP A 65 4.82 6.56 -3.12
N LEU A 66 3.50 6.54 -3.36
CA LEU A 66 2.77 5.30 -3.66
C LEU A 66 3.24 4.66 -4.98
N ALA A 67 3.39 5.46 -6.03
CA ALA A 67 3.92 5.00 -7.32
C ALA A 67 5.30 4.36 -7.15
N ARG A 68 6.17 4.98 -6.33
CA ARG A 68 7.49 4.44 -6.02
C ARG A 68 7.41 3.13 -5.24
N VAL A 69 6.53 3.03 -4.25
CA VAL A 69 6.29 1.77 -3.51
C VAL A 69 5.90 0.65 -4.47
N LEU A 70 5.03 0.92 -5.44
CA LEU A 70 4.61 -0.06 -6.44
C LEU A 70 5.75 -0.49 -7.37
N GLU A 71 6.57 0.46 -7.80
CA GLU A 71 7.75 0.20 -8.62
C GLU A 71 8.72 -0.75 -7.91
N GLU A 72 9.05 -0.46 -6.64
CA GLU A 72 9.96 -1.29 -5.84
C GLU A 72 9.35 -2.65 -5.50
N MET A 73 8.05 -2.71 -5.21
CA MET A 73 7.35 -3.99 -5.01
C MET A 73 7.44 -4.88 -6.26
N ARG A 74 7.28 -4.28 -7.46
CA ARG A 74 7.38 -5.02 -8.74
C ARG A 74 8.79 -5.57 -9.00
N LYS A 75 9.83 -4.91 -8.47
CA LYS A 75 11.21 -5.40 -8.56
C LYS A 75 11.47 -6.54 -7.58
N ALA A 76 10.91 -6.47 -6.38
CA ALA A 76 11.11 -7.46 -5.33
C ALA A 76 10.24 -8.72 -5.51
N ARG A 77 9.01 -8.58 -6.01
CA ARG A 77 8.07 -9.69 -6.15
C ARG A 77 8.10 -10.26 -7.57
N HIS A 78 8.26 -11.57 -7.70
CA HIS A 78 8.33 -12.23 -9.01
C HIS A 78 6.97 -12.77 -9.48
N SER A 79 6.08 -13.16 -8.55
CA SER A 79 4.75 -13.65 -8.92
C SER A 79 3.74 -12.51 -9.10
N PRO A 80 2.67 -12.73 -9.89
CA PRO A 80 1.61 -11.74 -10.05
C PRO A 80 1.08 -11.23 -8.72
N PHE A 81 0.91 -9.91 -8.63
CA PHE A 81 0.21 -9.28 -7.51
C PHE A 81 -1.31 -9.35 -7.78
N GLY A 82 -2.02 -10.05 -6.91
CA GLY A 82 -3.49 -10.11 -6.95
C GLY A 82 -4.11 -8.84 -6.40
N PHE A 83 -4.98 -8.19 -7.16
CA PHE A 83 -5.67 -6.95 -6.79
C PHE A 83 -7.14 -6.99 -7.20
N GLY A 84 -7.96 -6.20 -6.53
CA GLY A 84 -9.39 -6.06 -6.84
C GLY A 84 -9.65 -5.04 -7.95
N ALA A 85 -10.82 -5.10 -8.58
CA ALA A 85 -11.20 -4.10 -9.58
C ALA A 85 -11.30 -2.70 -8.94
N ALA A 86 -10.81 -1.69 -9.65
CA ALA A 86 -10.87 -0.31 -9.18
C ALA A 86 -12.31 0.23 -9.13
N GLN A 87 -13.15 -0.15 -10.11
CA GLN A 87 -14.54 0.30 -10.31
C GLN A 87 -15.37 -0.74 -11.07
N GLY A 88 -16.71 -0.58 -11.05
CA GLY A 88 -17.67 -1.42 -11.77
C GLY A 88 -18.35 -2.48 -10.91
N GLU A 89 -19.22 -3.30 -11.52
CA GLU A 89 -19.95 -4.40 -10.84
C GLU A 89 -19.02 -5.43 -10.19
N ALA A 90 -17.78 -5.54 -10.68
CA ALA A 90 -16.74 -6.40 -10.13
C ALA A 90 -15.91 -5.75 -9.00
N ALA A 91 -16.27 -4.55 -8.54
CA ALA A 91 -15.54 -3.84 -7.49
C ALA A 91 -15.65 -4.59 -6.15
N THR A 92 -14.54 -5.18 -5.71
CA THR A 92 -14.46 -5.85 -4.42
C THR A 92 -14.52 -4.84 -3.27
N HIS A 93 -15.49 -5.02 -2.35
CA HIS A 93 -15.68 -4.16 -1.17
C HIS A 93 -14.53 -4.23 -0.14
N GLY A 94 -13.74 -5.31 -0.17
CA GLY A 94 -12.58 -5.52 0.70
C GLY A 94 -11.26 -5.65 -0.07
N PRO A 95 -10.12 -5.59 0.63
CA PRO A 95 -8.82 -5.91 0.04
C PRO A 95 -8.73 -7.41 -0.25
N THR A 96 -8.08 -7.77 -1.36
CA THR A 96 -7.57 -9.12 -1.60
C THR A 96 -6.45 -9.46 -0.61
N ARG A 97 -5.96 -10.70 -0.60
CA ARG A 97 -4.87 -11.12 0.30
C ARG A 97 -3.59 -10.29 0.11
N HIS A 98 -3.17 -10.04 -1.13
CA HIS A 98 -1.96 -9.25 -1.37
C HIS A 98 -2.16 -7.76 -1.06
N GLU A 99 -3.34 -7.21 -1.38
CA GLU A 99 -3.68 -5.84 -0.97
C GLU A 99 -3.71 -5.69 0.56
N ALA A 100 -4.18 -6.71 1.28
CA ALA A 100 -4.19 -6.71 2.74
C ALA A 100 -2.76 -6.70 3.30
N LEU A 101 -1.85 -7.53 2.78
CA LEU A 101 -0.43 -7.53 3.15
C LEU A 101 0.22 -6.18 2.83
N PHE A 102 -0.02 -5.64 1.64
CA PHE A 102 0.48 -4.33 1.22
C PHE A 102 0.07 -3.22 2.19
N LEU A 103 -1.24 -3.14 2.49
CA LEU A 103 -1.76 -2.15 3.45
C LEU A 103 -1.22 -2.40 4.86
N GLN A 104 -1.05 -3.66 5.26
CA GLN A 104 -0.53 -4.01 6.57
C GLN A 104 0.92 -3.55 6.75
N THR A 105 1.79 -3.71 5.75
CA THR A 105 3.17 -3.18 5.80
C THR A 105 3.17 -1.67 6.06
N ILE A 106 2.32 -0.93 5.35
CA ILE A 106 2.22 0.53 5.48
C ILE A 106 1.68 0.91 6.86
N ARG A 107 0.66 0.21 7.37
CA ARG A 107 0.09 0.45 8.72
C ARG A 107 1.12 0.21 9.82
N LEU A 108 1.87 -0.88 9.75
CA LEU A 108 2.93 -1.20 10.71
C LEU A 108 4.04 -0.14 10.65
N GLN A 109 4.45 0.26 9.46
CA GLN A 109 5.45 1.31 9.28
C GLN A 109 4.97 2.67 9.79
N TYR A 110 3.70 3.01 9.55
CA TYR A 110 3.04 4.22 10.07
C TYR A 110 3.07 4.25 11.60
N ALA A 111 2.77 3.12 12.24
CA ALA A 111 2.79 2.91 13.69
C ALA A 111 4.20 2.81 14.31
N GLY A 112 5.27 2.86 13.50
CA GLY A 112 6.65 2.71 13.99
C GLY A 112 7.08 1.27 14.28
N LEU A 113 6.28 0.29 13.88
CA LEU A 113 6.51 -1.14 14.05
C LEU A 113 7.32 -1.72 12.87
N GLY A 114 8.55 -1.20 12.69
CA GLY A 114 9.39 -1.50 11.53
C GLY A 114 9.76 -2.99 11.38
N ALA A 115 10.05 -3.68 12.49
CA ALA A 115 10.40 -5.11 12.46
C ALA A 115 9.21 -5.98 12.02
N GLN A 116 8.00 -5.63 12.44
CA GLN A 116 6.79 -6.31 11.99
C GLN A 116 6.48 -5.99 10.52
N ALA A 117 6.70 -4.73 10.10
CA ALA A 117 6.54 -4.33 8.71
C ALA A 117 7.47 -5.13 7.79
N ASP A 118 8.72 -5.36 8.23
CA ASP A 118 9.70 -6.18 7.52
C ASP A 118 9.24 -7.63 7.31
N ALA A 119 8.76 -8.29 8.37
CA ALA A 119 8.22 -9.65 8.27
C ALA A 119 7.04 -9.75 7.28
N VAL A 120 6.13 -8.77 7.29
CA VAL A 120 5.01 -8.71 6.34
C VAL A 120 5.48 -8.42 4.91
N ALA A 121 6.49 -7.54 4.76
CA ALA A 121 7.10 -7.24 3.47
C ALA A 121 7.76 -8.48 2.85
N HIS A 122 8.48 -9.27 3.64
CA HIS A 122 9.03 -10.56 3.18
C HIS A 122 7.92 -11.50 2.72
N LEU A 123 6.83 -11.63 3.46
CA LEU A 123 5.70 -12.46 3.01
C LEU A 123 5.08 -11.93 1.70
N LEU A 124 4.92 -10.61 1.57
CA LEU A 124 4.39 -9.98 0.35
C LEU A 124 5.34 -10.14 -0.84
N CYS A 125 6.65 -10.08 -0.62
CA CYS A 125 7.67 -10.16 -1.66
C CYS A 125 8.28 -11.55 -1.79
N GLU A 126 7.61 -12.60 -1.29
CA GLU A 126 8.02 -14.01 -1.47
C GLU A 126 9.42 -14.30 -0.92
N CYS A 127 9.76 -13.67 0.21
CA CYS A 127 11.06 -13.73 0.86
C CYS A 127 12.25 -13.20 0.03
N ASN A 128 12.00 -12.49 -1.06
CA ASN A 128 13.03 -11.79 -1.83
C ASN A 128 13.55 -10.53 -1.10
N GLU A 129 14.54 -9.86 -1.68
CA GLU A 129 15.12 -8.61 -1.16
C GLU A 129 14.06 -7.48 -1.09
N THR A 130 13.84 -6.93 0.11
CA THR A 130 12.77 -5.98 0.41
C THR A 130 13.26 -4.61 0.88
N ALA A 131 14.57 -4.39 1.02
CA ALA A 131 15.11 -3.16 1.61
C ALA A 131 14.65 -1.89 0.87
N ALA A 132 14.68 -1.91 -0.47
CA ALA A 132 14.24 -0.77 -1.29
C ALA A 132 12.72 -0.53 -1.19
N TYR A 133 11.93 -1.62 -1.17
CA TYR A 133 10.48 -1.56 -0.96
C TYR A 133 10.13 -0.97 0.42
N LEU A 134 10.78 -1.45 1.48
CA LEU A 134 10.57 -0.94 2.85
C LEU A 134 11.01 0.52 3.01
N ALA A 135 12.09 0.93 2.35
CA ALA A 135 12.50 2.33 2.32
C ALA A 135 11.43 3.23 1.66
N ALA A 136 10.85 2.79 0.54
CA ALA A 136 9.75 3.50 -0.12
C ALA A 136 8.49 3.54 0.76
N VAL A 137 8.13 2.42 1.41
CA VAL A 137 6.98 2.35 2.32
C VAL A 137 7.16 3.28 3.52
N ARG A 138 8.36 3.38 4.08
CA ARG A 138 8.68 4.32 5.18
C ARG A 138 8.45 5.77 4.79
N LYS A 139 8.87 6.14 3.59
CA LYS A 139 8.66 7.50 3.07
C LYS A 139 7.17 7.80 2.88
N LEU A 140 6.43 6.87 2.27
CA LEU A 140 4.97 6.99 2.12
C LEU A 140 4.28 7.08 3.49
N ALA A 141 4.61 6.21 4.43
CA ALA A 141 4.01 6.22 5.77
C ALA A 141 4.25 7.54 6.51
N HIS A 142 5.41 8.17 6.32
CA HIS A 142 5.69 9.51 6.86
C HIS A 142 4.77 10.57 6.24
N ARG A 143 4.47 10.50 4.93
CA ARG A 143 3.51 11.41 4.27
C ARG A 143 2.07 11.22 4.69
N LEU A 144 1.72 10.08 5.31
CA LEU A 144 0.36 9.76 5.73
C LEU A 144 0.03 10.22 7.16
N ARG A 145 1.03 10.68 7.94
CA ARG A 145 0.86 11.27 9.29
C ARG A 145 0.32 12.68 9.23
#